data_AF-A0A6J4K0T1-F1
#
_entry.id   AF-A0A6J4K0T1-F1
#
_cell.length_a   1.000
_cell.length_b   1.000
_cell.length_c   1.000
_cell.angle_alpha   90.00
_cell.angle_beta   90.00
_cell.angle_gamma   90.00
#
_symmetry.space_group_name_H-M   'P 1'
#
loop_
_entity.id
_entity.type
_entity.pdbx_description
1 polymer ?
#
loop_
_entity_poly.entity_id
_entity_poly.type
_entity_poly.pdbx_seq_one_letter_code
_entity_poly.pdbx_strand_id
1 'polypeptide(L)'
;MTPKRTTAASDAGARFVIVTLDAHLASAVARARGLLARQLPGLELAVHVAAEWGNDPAAAERCRQDLAAADFIVVTQMFVDEQIAEILPTLQARRDACDALIGVMSAPEVMRLTRMGGFEMSGEGGAGAWSPATLLRRMLGGRRDAAPAAGSGEKQVRAMRRVPQLLRFIPGAAQDVRAYYQVMQYWTAGTDENVTGLVRHVVSRYARGPRAPLARAAGPVPEPVSYPEVGVYHPSLPKLGMADDLGALPRAGSAGTVGLLLMRSYLLARNTAHYDAVIRALEARGLRVIAAFAFGLDGRPAIDRYFRDAGGATRIDALVSLTGFSLVGGPAYNDASAAQAALASLDVPYLSMQTLEFQSVGEWQEDVRGLNPLQAALQVAIPELDGATGPLVFGGRCDGAAGTDAGASAPVAERVERL
;
A
#
# COMPACT_ATOMS: atom_id res chain seq x y z
N MET A 1 -7.65 -53.95 23.74
CA MET A 1 -7.26 -52.79 22.91
C MET A 1 -8.28 -51.68 23.14
N THR A 2 -7.98 -50.78 24.06
CA THR A 2 -8.79 -49.59 24.33
C THR A 2 -8.55 -48.59 23.20
N PRO A 3 -9.59 -48.08 22.52
CA PRO A 3 -9.40 -47.11 21.45
C PRO A 3 -8.80 -45.83 22.04
N LYS A 4 -7.66 -45.40 21.50
CA LYS A 4 -7.05 -44.11 21.81
C LYS A 4 -8.09 -43.03 21.55
N ARG A 5 -8.47 -42.29 22.60
CA ARG A 5 -9.16 -41.01 22.46
C ARG A 5 -8.28 -40.13 21.59
N THR A 6 -8.76 -39.78 20.40
CA THR A 6 -8.22 -38.70 19.58
C THR A 6 -8.23 -37.46 20.45
N THR A 7 -7.06 -36.99 20.88
CA THR A 7 -6.91 -35.75 21.62
C THR A 7 -7.55 -34.65 20.77
N ALA A 8 -8.53 -33.96 21.33
CA ALA A 8 -9.14 -32.79 20.71
C ALA A 8 -8.01 -31.84 20.27
N ALA A 9 -8.04 -31.41 19.01
CA ALA A 9 -7.17 -30.34 18.54
C ALA A 9 -7.32 -29.16 19.51
N SER A 10 -6.22 -28.69 20.08
CA SER A 10 -6.26 -27.57 21.01
C SER A 10 -6.82 -26.34 20.30
N ASP A 11 -7.96 -25.88 20.77
CA ASP A 11 -8.77 -24.74 20.33
C ASP A 11 -8.11 -23.38 20.65
N ALA A 12 -6.78 -23.29 20.59
CA ALA A 12 -6.08 -22.04 20.81
C ALA A 12 -6.11 -21.24 19.50
N GLY A 13 -7.24 -20.59 19.24
CA GLY A 13 -7.34 -19.56 18.20
C GLY A 13 -6.24 -18.52 18.36
N ALA A 14 -5.69 -18.03 17.25
CA ALA A 14 -4.70 -16.97 17.23
C ALA A 14 -5.24 -15.74 16.52
N ARG A 15 -4.90 -14.56 17.03
CA ARG A 15 -5.30 -13.28 16.43
C ARG A 15 -4.12 -12.57 15.78
N PHE A 16 -4.27 -12.26 14.50
CA PHE A 16 -3.35 -11.45 13.73
C PHE A 16 -3.99 -10.10 13.45
N VAL A 17 -3.37 -9.01 13.90
CA VAL A 17 -3.90 -7.66 13.73
C VAL A 17 -2.94 -6.83 12.90
N ILE A 18 -3.47 -6.20 11.84
CA ILE A 18 -2.77 -5.22 11.02
C ILE A 18 -3.38 -3.84 11.28
N VAL A 19 -2.56 -2.85 11.59
CA VAL A 19 -2.99 -1.44 11.70
C VAL A 19 -2.27 -0.62 10.63
N THR A 20 -3.02 0.12 9.81
CA THR A 20 -2.48 0.89 8.68
C THR A 20 -3.24 2.18 8.42
N LEU A 21 -2.66 3.09 7.63
CA LEU A 21 -3.38 4.21 7.00
C LEU A 21 -3.92 3.89 5.60
N ASP A 22 -3.47 2.79 4.97
CA ASP A 22 -3.80 2.49 3.58
C ASP A 22 -5.18 1.83 3.45
N ALA A 23 -6.22 2.66 3.33
CA ALA A 23 -7.60 2.20 3.11
C ALA A 23 -7.74 1.32 1.84
N HIS A 24 -7.01 1.63 0.78
CA HIS A 24 -7.08 0.93 -0.50
C HIS A 24 -6.58 -0.53 -0.43
N LEU A 25 -5.79 -0.90 0.59
CA LEU A 25 -5.35 -2.29 0.82
C LEU A 25 -6.40 -3.16 1.53
N ALA A 26 -7.47 -2.57 2.08
CA ALA A 26 -8.51 -3.30 2.81
C ALA A 26 -9.10 -4.46 1.98
N SER A 27 -9.36 -4.21 0.69
CA SER A 27 -9.85 -5.24 -0.25
C SER A 27 -8.87 -6.41 -0.42
N ALA A 28 -7.56 -6.15 -0.49
CA ALA A 28 -6.55 -7.20 -0.58
C ALA A 28 -6.48 -8.01 0.73
N VAL A 29 -6.61 -7.35 1.87
CA VAL A 29 -6.63 -8.00 3.18
C VAL A 29 -7.90 -8.84 3.36
N ALA A 30 -9.07 -8.37 2.90
CA ALA A 30 -10.32 -9.13 2.94
C ALA A 30 -10.22 -10.44 2.13
N ARG A 31 -9.64 -10.40 0.93
CA ARG A 31 -9.38 -11.60 0.14
C ARG A 31 -8.36 -12.53 0.81
N ALA A 32 -7.28 -11.96 1.36
CA ALA A 32 -6.29 -12.73 2.11
C ALA A 32 -6.91 -13.41 3.34
N ARG A 33 -7.81 -12.73 4.07
CA ARG A 33 -8.56 -13.29 5.20
C ARG A 33 -9.35 -14.53 4.78
N GLY A 34 -10.06 -14.47 3.66
CA GLY A 34 -10.80 -15.61 3.12
C GLY A 34 -9.90 -16.80 2.73
N LEU A 35 -8.70 -16.53 2.21
CA LEU A 35 -7.71 -17.57 1.91
C LEU A 35 -7.11 -18.18 3.19
N LEU A 36 -6.72 -17.33 4.13
CA LEU A 36 -6.10 -17.72 5.40
C LEU A 36 -7.05 -18.52 6.29
N ALA A 37 -8.34 -18.16 6.34
CA ALA A 37 -9.33 -18.93 7.11
C ALA A 37 -9.43 -20.39 6.64
N ARG A 38 -9.22 -20.65 5.34
CA ARG A 38 -9.19 -22.02 4.78
C ARG A 38 -7.85 -22.72 5.00
N GLN A 39 -6.74 -21.98 4.91
CA GLN A 39 -5.39 -22.54 4.96
C GLN A 39 -4.84 -22.70 6.38
N LEU A 40 -5.28 -21.86 7.31
CA LEU A 40 -4.87 -21.82 8.72
C LEU A 40 -6.12 -21.75 9.61
N PRO A 41 -6.88 -22.86 9.73
CA PRO A 41 -8.02 -22.91 10.65
C PRO A 41 -7.57 -22.54 12.07
N GLY A 42 -8.30 -21.63 12.71
CA GLY A 42 -7.96 -21.08 14.02
C GLY A 42 -7.15 -19.78 13.99
N LEU A 43 -6.75 -19.27 12.82
CA LEU A 43 -6.18 -17.92 12.69
C LEU A 43 -7.26 -16.90 12.29
N GLU A 44 -7.46 -15.89 13.13
CA GLU A 44 -8.29 -14.73 12.83
C GLU A 44 -7.41 -13.56 12.36
N LEU A 45 -7.74 -12.95 11.22
CA LEU A 45 -7.03 -11.78 10.69
C LEU A 45 -7.92 -10.53 10.78
N ALA A 46 -7.54 -9.55 11.58
CA ALA A 46 -8.17 -8.23 11.63
C ALA A 46 -7.29 -7.18 10.95
N VAL A 47 -7.93 -6.19 10.33
CA VAL A 47 -7.26 -4.99 9.79
C VAL A 47 -8.01 -3.76 10.24
N HIS A 48 -7.27 -2.76 10.71
CA HIS A 48 -7.79 -1.48 11.16
C HIS A 48 -7.14 -0.36 10.37
N VAL A 49 -7.97 0.48 9.75
CA VAL A 49 -7.53 1.63 8.96
C VAL A 49 -7.67 2.88 9.82
N ALA A 50 -6.56 3.41 10.31
CA ALA A 50 -6.56 4.52 11.27
C ALA A 50 -7.07 5.84 10.67
N ALA A 51 -7.07 5.97 9.33
CA ALA A 51 -7.69 7.10 8.64
C ALA A 51 -9.20 7.24 8.92
N GLU A 52 -9.88 6.17 9.34
CA GLU A 52 -11.32 6.17 9.62
C GLU A 52 -11.66 6.70 11.03
N TRP A 53 -10.68 6.79 11.95
CA TRP A 53 -10.94 7.06 13.37
C TRP A 53 -11.44 8.47 13.67
N GLY A 54 -11.13 9.43 12.79
CA GLY A 54 -11.65 10.79 12.93
C GLY A 54 -13.17 10.88 12.74
N ASN A 55 -13.73 9.99 11.91
CA ASN A 55 -15.15 9.97 11.57
C ASN A 55 -15.91 8.87 12.33
N ASP A 56 -15.24 7.77 12.71
CA ASP A 56 -15.80 6.68 13.51
C ASP A 56 -14.95 6.41 14.77
N PRO A 57 -15.25 7.06 15.91
CA PRO A 57 -14.58 6.77 17.18
C PRO A 57 -14.72 5.31 17.64
N ALA A 58 -15.79 4.61 17.23
CA ALA A 58 -15.95 3.20 17.55
C ALA A 58 -14.96 2.31 16.77
N ALA A 59 -14.44 2.76 15.62
CA ALA A 59 -13.36 2.07 14.92
C ALA A 59 -12.06 2.07 15.72
N ALA A 60 -11.70 3.19 16.34
CA ALA A 60 -10.53 3.27 17.21
C ALA A 60 -10.66 2.33 18.43
N GLU A 61 -11.86 2.26 19.02
CA GLU A 61 -12.13 1.37 20.14
C GLU A 61 -12.05 -0.12 19.75
N ARG A 62 -12.63 -0.51 18.62
CA ARG A 62 -12.49 -1.89 18.08
C ARG A 62 -11.02 -2.25 17.84
N CYS A 63 -10.23 -1.31 17.31
CA CYS A 63 -8.79 -1.50 17.10
C CYS A 63 -8.06 -1.80 18.42
N ARG A 64 -8.31 -1.01 19.48
CA ARG A 64 -7.71 -1.24 20.80
C ARG A 64 -8.08 -2.61 21.38
N GLN A 65 -9.34 -3.01 21.27
CA GLN A 65 -9.81 -4.30 21.78
C GLN A 65 -9.14 -5.47 21.06
N ASP A 66 -9.04 -5.40 19.73
CA ASP A 66 -8.35 -6.42 18.93
C ASP A 66 -6.86 -6.47 19.24
N LEU A 67 -6.19 -5.30 19.36
CA LEU A 67 -4.78 -5.22 19.74
C LEU A 67 -4.51 -5.81 21.11
N ALA A 68 -5.37 -5.55 22.11
CA ALA A 68 -5.22 -6.10 23.46
C ALA A 68 -5.25 -7.65 23.47
N ALA A 69 -5.98 -8.27 22.54
CA ALA A 69 -6.08 -9.72 22.40
C ALA A 69 -5.12 -10.31 21.35
N ALA A 70 -4.39 -9.49 20.59
CA ALA A 70 -3.62 -9.93 19.42
C ALA A 70 -2.41 -10.80 19.77
N ASP A 71 -2.19 -11.90 19.07
CA ASP A 71 -0.97 -12.71 19.20
C ASP A 71 0.12 -12.27 18.22
N PHE A 72 -0.28 -11.69 17.10
CA PHE A 72 0.63 -11.10 16.11
C PHE A 72 0.12 -9.71 15.76
N ILE A 73 1.02 -8.73 15.78
CA ILE A 73 0.70 -7.33 15.48
C ILE A 73 1.65 -6.83 14.41
N VAL A 74 1.09 -6.23 13.36
CA VAL A 74 1.84 -5.47 12.36
C VAL A 74 1.26 -4.06 12.31
N VAL A 75 2.11 -3.06 12.56
CA VAL A 75 1.74 -1.65 12.44
C VAL A 75 2.55 -1.04 11.31
N THR A 76 1.88 -0.39 10.37
CA THR A 76 2.50 0.13 9.14
C THR A 76 1.95 1.49 8.74
N GLN A 77 2.82 2.37 8.25
CA GLN A 77 2.46 3.71 7.74
C GLN A 77 1.75 4.61 8.76
N MET A 78 1.96 4.41 10.06
CA MET A 78 1.41 5.28 11.10
C MET A 78 2.35 6.47 11.33
N PHE A 79 1.93 7.67 10.95
CA PHE A 79 2.74 8.90 11.08
C PHE A 79 2.02 10.09 11.73
N VAL A 80 0.73 9.95 12.06
CA VAL A 80 -0.08 11.02 12.66
C VAL A 80 -0.07 10.84 14.17
N ASP A 81 0.41 11.84 14.90
CA ASP A 81 0.63 11.77 16.35
C ASP A 81 -0.64 11.43 17.12
N GLU A 82 -1.78 12.04 16.75
CA GLU A 82 -3.07 11.77 17.38
C GLU A 82 -3.49 10.30 17.22
N GLN A 83 -3.38 9.76 16.00
CA GLN A 83 -3.70 8.36 15.74
C GLN A 83 -2.72 7.41 16.43
N ILE A 84 -1.43 7.77 16.52
CA ILE A 84 -0.46 6.97 17.25
C ILE A 84 -0.81 6.95 18.75
N ALA A 85 -1.16 8.09 19.33
CA ALA A 85 -1.52 8.21 20.73
C ALA A 85 -2.73 7.32 21.11
N GLU A 86 -3.69 7.13 20.21
CA GLU A 86 -4.87 6.28 20.42
C GLU A 86 -4.56 4.80 20.68
N ILE A 87 -3.47 4.27 20.12
CA ILE A 87 -3.13 2.83 20.21
C ILE A 87 -1.83 2.54 20.94
N LEU A 88 -0.94 3.54 21.08
CA LEU A 88 0.40 3.35 21.64
C LEU A 88 0.39 2.69 23.04
N PRO A 89 -0.49 3.09 23.99
CA PRO A 89 -0.55 2.44 25.31
C PRO A 89 -0.90 0.94 25.21
N THR A 90 -1.83 0.59 24.32
CA THR A 90 -2.23 -0.81 24.09
C THR A 90 -1.09 -1.61 23.47
N LEU A 91 -0.38 -1.05 22.49
CA LEU A 91 0.79 -1.68 21.88
C LEU A 91 1.90 -1.92 22.90
N GLN A 92 2.18 -0.94 23.77
CA GLN A 92 3.17 -1.05 24.84
C GLN A 92 2.79 -2.17 25.83
N ALA A 93 1.54 -2.20 26.28
CA ALA A 93 1.05 -3.23 27.20
C ALA A 93 1.09 -4.64 26.57
N ARG A 94 0.85 -4.74 25.26
CA ARG A 94 0.78 -6.02 24.55
C ARG A 94 2.13 -6.55 24.08
N ARG A 95 3.13 -5.67 23.87
CA ARG A 95 4.42 -5.98 23.25
C ARG A 95 5.07 -7.27 23.75
N ASP A 96 5.12 -7.46 25.06
CA ASP A 96 5.86 -8.58 25.65
C ASP A 96 5.05 -9.89 25.68
N ALA A 97 3.73 -9.78 25.69
CA ALA A 97 2.78 -10.89 25.76
C ALA A 97 2.44 -11.52 24.41
N CYS A 98 2.49 -10.75 23.30
CA CYS A 98 2.27 -11.29 21.96
C CYS A 98 3.50 -12.08 21.44
N ASP A 99 3.30 -12.87 20.38
CA ASP A 99 4.34 -13.66 19.72
C ASP A 99 5.24 -12.79 18.82
N ALA A 100 4.67 -11.78 18.17
CA ALA A 100 5.42 -10.76 17.45
C ALA A 100 4.66 -9.41 17.40
N LEU A 101 5.38 -8.31 17.60
CA LEU A 101 4.93 -6.95 17.31
C LEU A 101 5.92 -6.34 16.32
N ILE A 102 5.44 -5.93 15.15
CA ILE A 102 6.30 -5.49 14.06
C ILE A 102 5.85 -4.11 13.57
N GLY A 103 6.65 -3.08 13.88
CA GLY A 103 6.47 -1.73 13.35
C GLY A 103 7.32 -1.54 12.09
N VAL A 104 6.68 -1.32 10.94
CA VAL A 104 7.35 -1.03 9.66
C VAL A 104 6.88 0.32 9.13
N MET A 105 7.77 1.08 8.50
CA MET A 105 7.41 2.35 7.83
C MET A 105 6.48 3.24 8.67
N SER A 106 6.76 3.41 9.97
CA SER A 106 5.89 4.14 10.91
C SER A 106 6.74 5.12 11.74
N ALA A 107 6.10 5.94 12.56
CA ALA A 107 6.79 6.83 13.48
C ALA A 107 7.76 6.09 14.43
N PRO A 108 8.85 6.73 14.87
CA PRO A 108 9.86 6.11 15.73
C PRO A 108 9.30 5.43 16.98
N GLU A 109 8.25 6.00 17.59
CA GLU A 109 7.53 5.50 18.77
C GLU A 109 7.00 4.09 18.54
N VAL A 110 6.40 3.86 17.37
CA VAL A 110 5.86 2.56 16.95
C VAL A 110 7.00 1.63 16.56
N MET A 111 7.98 2.12 15.78
CA MET A 111 9.11 1.31 15.34
C MET A 111 9.92 0.72 16.50
N ARG A 112 10.13 1.50 17.58
CA ARG A 112 10.83 1.07 18.81
C ARG A 112 10.15 -0.09 19.53
N LEU A 113 8.85 -0.30 19.33
CA LEU A 113 8.12 -1.44 19.92
C LEU A 113 8.38 -2.75 19.19
N THR A 114 9.01 -2.74 18.01
CA THR A 114 9.29 -3.95 17.23
C THR A 114 10.02 -5.00 18.04
N ARG A 115 9.46 -6.21 18.08
CA ARG A 115 9.97 -7.43 18.70
C ARG A 115 9.47 -8.65 17.92
N MET A 116 10.40 -9.41 17.33
CA MET A 116 10.11 -10.63 16.59
C MET A 116 11.28 -11.62 16.71
N GLY A 117 11.05 -12.76 17.35
CA GLY A 117 12.11 -13.73 17.63
C GLY A 117 13.23 -13.11 18.48
N GLY A 118 14.46 -13.15 17.97
CA GLY A 118 15.62 -12.53 18.61
C GLY A 118 15.88 -11.07 18.19
N PHE A 119 15.03 -10.49 17.33
CA PHE A 119 15.17 -9.12 16.84
C PHE A 119 14.27 -8.15 17.59
N GLU A 120 14.86 -7.10 18.16
CA GLU A 120 14.16 -6.01 18.83
C GLU A 120 14.76 -4.65 18.42
N MET A 121 13.93 -3.60 18.33
CA MET A 121 14.36 -2.23 17.97
C MET A 121 14.40 -1.25 19.17
N SER A 122 14.31 -1.73 20.41
CA SER A 122 14.23 -0.88 21.59
C SER A 122 15.56 -0.18 21.94
N GLY A 123 15.58 1.15 21.83
CA GLY A 123 16.60 2.04 22.42
C GLY A 123 18.01 1.97 21.82
N GLU A 124 18.88 2.91 22.18
CA GLU A 124 20.26 3.09 21.67
C GLU A 124 21.21 1.87 21.83
N GLY A 125 20.73 0.75 22.38
CA GLY A 125 21.45 -0.52 22.53
C GLY A 125 20.85 -1.73 21.78
N GLY A 126 19.66 -1.63 21.17
CA GLY A 126 18.94 -2.74 20.54
C GLY A 126 19.30 -2.93 19.07
N ALA A 127 20.51 -3.44 18.82
CA ALA A 127 21.11 -3.94 17.57
C ALA A 127 22.51 -3.35 17.34
N GLY A 128 23.40 -3.57 18.30
CA GLY A 128 24.84 -3.53 18.06
C GLY A 128 25.17 -4.29 16.77
N ALA A 129 25.87 -3.61 15.85
CA ALA A 129 26.29 -4.06 14.53
C ALA A 129 25.20 -4.32 13.45
N TRP A 130 23.91 -4.44 13.80
CA TRP A 130 22.85 -4.89 12.87
C TRP A 130 21.59 -4.03 12.81
N SER A 131 21.61 -2.82 13.39
CA SER A 131 20.49 -1.88 13.21
C SER A 131 20.29 -1.54 11.72
N PRO A 132 19.07 -1.27 11.24
CA PRO A 132 18.83 -0.81 9.87
C PRO A 132 19.72 0.37 9.49
N ALA A 133 19.95 1.31 10.41
CA ALA A 133 20.83 2.46 10.21
C ALA A 133 22.32 2.06 10.08
N THR A 134 22.80 1.08 10.85
CA THR A 134 24.20 0.60 10.81
C THR A 134 24.45 -0.28 9.59
N LEU A 135 23.48 -1.10 9.19
CA LEU A 135 23.54 -1.93 7.99
C LEU A 135 23.49 -1.06 6.73
N LEU A 136 22.59 -0.06 6.70
CA LEU A 136 22.53 0.94 5.62
C LEU A 136 23.84 1.75 5.55
N ARG A 137 24.42 2.18 6.68
CA ARG A 137 25.74 2.86 6.71
C ARG A 137 26.90 1.99 6.21
N ARG A 138 26.91 0.71 6.55
CA ARG A 138 27.94 -0.24 6.09
C ARG A 138 27.81 -0.55 4.60
N MET A 139 26.57 -0.67 4.09
CA MET A 139 26.31 -0.94 2.67
C MET A 139 26.49 0.29 1.79
N LEU A 140 26.22 1.50 2.28
CA LEU A 140 26.45 2.75 1.56
C LEU A 140 27.93 3.16 1.49
N GLY A 141 28.85 2.34 2.01
CA GLY A 141 30.29 2.58 1.94
C GLY A 141 30.67 3.85 2.69
N GLY A 142 30.81 3.75 4.02
CA GLY A 142 31.03 4.87 4.92
C GLY A 142 31.89 6.00 4.35
N ARG A 143 31.25 7.10 3.96
CA ARG A 143 31.86 8.41 3.76
C ARG A 143 30.93 9.47 4.32
N ARG A 144 31.47 10.23 5.27
CA ARG A 144 30.97 11.57 5.60
C ARG A 144 31.23 12.46 4.37
N ASP A 145 30.28 13.36 4.13
CA ASP A 145 30.39 14.52 3.23
C ASP A 145 30.15 14.27 1.73
N ALA A 146 28.88 14.28 1.34
CA ALA A 146 28.43 14.82 0.04
C ALA A 146 26.94 15.20 0.14
N ALA A 147 26.60 16.42 -0.29
CA ALA A 147 25.22 16.90 -0.36
C ALA A 147 24.35 15.99 -1.27
N PRO A 148 23.05 15.80 -0.98
CA PRO A 148 22.22 14.91 -1.75
C PRO A 148 21.93 15.50 -3.13
N ALA A 149 22.44 14.85 -4.19
CA ALA A 149 22.01 15.10 -5.56
C ALA A 149 20.63 14.47 -5.83
N ALA A 150 19.78 15.17 -6.58
CA ALA A 150 18.49 14.69 -7.06
C ALA A 150 18.67 13.36 -7.82
N GLY A 151 18.00 12.30 -7.36
CA GLY A 151 18.18 10.91 -7.84
C GLY A 151 18.61 9.90 -6.75
N SER A 152 18.69 10.31 -5.49
CA SER A 152 19.05 9.45 -4.36
C SER A 152 17.97 8.42 -3.97
N GLY A 153 16.69 8.74 -4.18
CA GLY A 153 15.55 7.88 -3.81
C GLY A 153 15.51 6.54 -4.55
N GLU A 154 15.63 6.53 -5.88
CA GLU A 154 15.64 5.29 -6.68
C GLU A 154 16.82 4.39 -6.32
N LYS A 155 18.00 4.97 -6.08
CA LYS A 155 19.19 4.22 -5.66
C LYS A 155 19.03 3.64 -4.25
N GLN A 156 18.37 4.36 -3.34
CA GLN A 156 18.09 3.93 -1.98
C GLN A 156 17.03 2.81 -1.94
N VAL A 157 15.96 2.92 -2.74
CA VAL A 157 14.93 1.86 -2.91
C VAL A 157 15.51 0.61 -3.58
N ARG A 158 16.35 0.77 -4.61
CA ARG A 158 17.05 -0.35 -5.25
C ARG A 158 18.05 -1.04 -4.31
N ALA A 159 18.69 -0.28 -3.42
CA ALA A 159 19.55 -0.83 -2.38
C ALA A 159 18.75 -1.65 -1.36
N MET A 160 17.59 -1.15 -0.89
CA MET A 160 16.69 -1.87 0.03
C MET A 160 16.22 -3.22 -0.54
N ARG A 161 16.03 -3.35 -1.86
CA ARG A 161 15.67 -4.63 -2.53
C ARG A 161 16.75 -5.71 -2.47
N ARG A 162 18.03 -5.33 -2.38
CA ARG A 162 19.16 -6.28 -2.34
C ARG A 162 19.52 -6.71 -0.93
N VAL A 163 19.08 -5.97 0.09
CA VAL A 163 19.36 -6.28 1.49
C VAL A 163 18.91 -7.71 1.87
N PRO A 164 17.69 -8.18 1.54
CA PRO A 164 17.25 -9.52 1.95
C PRO A 164 17.98 -10.66 1.26
N GLN A 165 18.42 -10.46 0.01
CA GLN A 165 19.14 -11.48 -0.78
C GLN A 165 20.55 -11.73 -0.23
N LEU A 166 21.21 -10.69 0.26
CA LEU A 166 22.53 -10.78 0.89
C LEU A 166 22.46 -11.40 2.31
N LEU A 167 21.34 -11.22 3.01
CA LEU A 167 21.11 -11.79 4.34
C LEU A 167 20.74 -13.28 4.34
N ARG A 168 20.46 -13.90 3.17
CA ARG A 168 20.09 -15.32 3.04
C ARG A 168 21.13 -16.28 3.63
N PHE A 169 22.41 -15.90 3.63
CA PHE A 169 23.53 -16.78 4.00
C PHE A 169 24.05 -16.59 5.43
N ILE A 170 23.37 -15.78 6.27
CA ILE A 170 23.88 -15.43 7.61
C ILE A 170 23.09 -16.19 8.70
N PRO A 171 23.76 -16.89 9.64
CA PRO A 171 23.09 -17.63 10.71
C PRO A 171 22.58 -16.72 11.86
N GLY A 172 21.59 -17.20 12.61
CA GLY A 172 21.12 -16.57 13.87
C GLY A 172 20.22 -15.35 13.67
N ALA A 173 20.39 -14.33 14.54
CA ALA A 173 19.56 -13.12 14.61
C ALA A 173 19.43 -12.34 13.29
N ALA A 174 20.39 -12.49 12.37
CA ALA A 174 20.32 -11.91 11.03
C ALA A 174 19.15 -12.46 10.19
N GLN A 175 18.62 -13.64 10.51
CA GLN A 175 17.43 -14.18 9.86
C GLN A 175 16.15 -13.49 10.30
N ASP A 176 16.07 -12.98 11.53
CA ASP A 176 14.94 -12.16 11.98
C ASP A 176 15.00 -10.75 11.38
N VAL A 177 16.21 -10.20 11.21
CA VAL A 177 16.41 -8.97 10.41
C VAL A 177 15.94 -9.17 8.96
N ARG A 178 16.31 -10.30 8.34
CA ARG A 178 15.82 -10.65 6.99
C ARG A 178 14.30 -10.76 6.98
N ALA A 179 13.74 -11.45 7.97
CA ALA A 179 12.29 -11.62 8.08
C ALA A 179 11.58 -10.26 8.23
N TYR A 180 12.15 -9.31 8.97
CA TYR A 180 11.64 -7.94 9.08
C TYR A 180 11.59 -7.23 7.72
N TYR A 181 12.66 -7.32 6.92
CA TYR A 181 12.65 -6.76 5.57
C TYR A 181 11.68 -7.47 4.62
N GLN A 182 11.47 -8.78 4.78
CA GLN A 182 10.47 -9.51 4.00
C GLN A 182 9.05 -9.05 4.35
N VAL A 183 8.75 -8.75 5.63
CA VAL A 183 7.46 -8.12 6.02
C VAL A 183 7.26 -6.81 5.27
N MET A 184 8.29 -5.96 5.19
CA MET A 184 8.21 -4.72 4.40
C MET A 184 7.95 -5.00 2.91
N GLN A 185 8.67 -5.95 2.31
CA GLN A 185 8.50 -6.29 0.90
C GLN A 185 7.12 -6.82 0.57
N TYR A 186 6.58 -7.71 1.41
CA TYR A 186 5.21 -8.18 1.26
C TYR A 186 4.20 -7.04 1.34
N TRP A 187 4.35 -6.17 2.36
CA TRP A 187 3.42 -5.07 2.55
C TRP A 187 3.45 -4.08 1.38
N THR A 188 4.64 -3.62 0.97
CA THR A 188 4.80 -2.68 -0.16
C THR A 188 4.35 -3.26 -1.50
N ALA A 189 4.31 -4.60 -1.63
CA ALA A 189 3.75 -5.24 -2.81
C ALA A 189 2.22 -5.32 -2.79
N GLY A 190 1.55 -5.23 -1.62
CA GLY A 190 0.13 -4.89 -1.48
C GLY A 190 -0.93 -5.84 -2.05
N THR A 191 -0.55 -6.88 -2.79
CA THR A 191 -1.48 -7.88 -3.36
C THR A 191 -2.00 -8.85 -2.31
N ASP A 192 -3.17 -9.47 -2.52
CA ASP A 192 -3.71 -10.52 -1.63
C ASP A 192 -2.76 -11.72 -1.45
N GLU A 193 -2.00 -12.09 -2.47
CA GLU A 193 -0.94 -13.11 -2.38
C GLU A 193 0.16 -12.69 -1.41
N ASN A 194 0.67 -11.46 -1.54
CA ASN A 194 1.70 -10.93 -0.65
C ASN A 194 1.18 -10.69 0.78
N VAL A 195 -0.05 -10.24 0.97
CA VAL A 195 -0.65 -10.13 2.31
C VAL A 195 -0.79 -11.51 2.95
N THR A 196 -1.24 -12.50 2.19
CA THR A 196 -1.28 -13.91 2.65
C THR A 196 0.12 -14.42 3.00
N GLY A 197 1.11 -14.10 2.15
CA GLY A 197 2.52 -14.41 2.36
C GLY A 197 3.08 -13.76 3.62
N LEU A 198 2.75 -12.49 3.89
CA LEU A 198 3.13 -11.77 5.11
C LEU A 198 2.63 -12.47 6.36
N VAL A 199 1.32 -12.77 6.41
CA VAL A 199 0.71 -13.41 7.57
C VAL A 199 1.32 -14.79 7.80
N ARG A 200 1.45 -15.60 6.74
CA ARG A 200 2.09 -16.92 6.83
C ARG A 200 3.55 -16.80 7.24
N HIS A 201 4.28 -15.82 6.74
CA HIS A 201 5.70 -15.57 7.07
C HIS A 201 5.88 -15.31 8.55
N VAL A 202 5.07 -14.43 9.13
CA VAL A 202 5.12 -14.11 10.56
C VAL A 202 4.65 -15.30 11.40
N VAL A 203 3.51 -15.93 11.06
CA VAL A 203 2.95 -17.07 11.82
C VAL A 203 3.87 -18.29 11.79
N SER A 204 4.38 -18.68 10.61
CA SER A 204 5.28 -19.83 10.45
C SER A 204 6.55 -19.72 11.30
N ARG A 205 6.97 -18.48 11.58
CA ARG A 205 8.27 -18.19 12.18
C ARG A 205 8.18 -17.90 13.68
N TYR A 206 7.08 -17.30 14.12
CA TYR A 206 6.96 -16.78 15.49
C TYR A 206 5.84 -17.41 16.32
N ALA A 207 4.92 -18.18 15.72
CA ALA A 207 3.89 -18.86 16.50
C ALA A 207 4.50 -19.88 17.46
N ARG A 208 4.23 -19.72 18.75
CA ARG A 208 4.85 -20.51 19.83
C ARG A 208 3.84 -21.00 20.85
N GLY A 209 4.30 -21.88 21.74
CA GLY A 209 3.47 -22.44 22.81
C GLY A 209 2.21 -23.12 22.25
N PRO A 210 1.00 -22.78 22.75
CA PRO A 210 -0.27 -23.32 22.24
C PRO A 210 -0.50 -23.12 20.74
N ARG A 211 0.14 -22.11 20.12
CA ARG A 211 0.02 -21.78 18.69
C ARG A 211 1.07 -22.45 17.81
N ALA A 212 2.00 -23.24 18.36
CA ALA A 212 3.00 -23.96 17.57
C ALA A 212 2.42 -24.84 16.43
N PRO A 213 1.22 -25.44 16.54
CA PRO A 213 0.57 -26.11 15.41
C PRO A 213 0.31 -25.19 14.20
N LEU A 214 -0.01 -23.92 14.42
CA LEU A 214 -0.24 -22.93 13.34
C LEU A 214 1.05 -22.67 12.56
N ALA A 215 2.20 -22.61 13.23
CA ALA A 215 3.49 -22.46 12.54
C ALA A 215 3.73 -23.62 11.55
N ARG A 216 3.42 -24.85 11.96
CA ARG A 216 3.55 -26.05 11.12
C ARG A 216 2.55 -26.03 9.95
N ALA A 217 1.31 -25.62 10.21
CA ALA A 217 0.27 -25.50 9.19
C ALA A 217 0.58 -24.42 8.15
N ALA A 218 1.25 -23.33 8.55
CA ALA A 218 1.72 -22.27 7.66
C ALA A 218 2.77 -22.76 6.64
N GLY A 219 3.43 -23.90 6.91
CA GLY A 219 4.30 -24.58 5.96
C GLY A 219 5.41 -23.71 5.37
N PRO A 220 5.99 -24.12 4.23
CA PRO A 220 6.90 -23.27 3.47
C PRO A 220 6.17 -22.01 2.98
N VAL A 221 6.74 -20.85 3.28
CA VAL A 221 6.21 -19.57 2.82
C VAL A 221 6.97 -19.17 1.56
N PRO A 222 6.28 -18.81 0.46
CA PRO A 222 6.95 -18.32 -0.76
C PRO A 222 7.77 -17.05 -0.46
N GLU A 223 8.58 -16.57 -1.41
CA GLU A 223 9.20 -15.24 -1.28
C GLU A 223 8.22 -14.15 -1.74
N PRO A 224 8.37 -12.88 -1.29
CA PRO A 224 7.53 -11.78 -1.77
C PRO A 224 7.53 -11.65 -3.29
N VAL A 225 6.34 -11.57 -3.88
CA VAL A 225 6.16 -11.40 -5.32
C VAL A 225 6.35 -9.92 -5.67
N SER A 226 7.32 -9.63 -6.54
CA SER A 226 7.59 -8.27 -7.02
C SER A 226 6.79 -7.92 -8.27
N TYR A 227 6.35 -6.67 -8.36
CA TYR A 227 5.64 -6.11 -9.50
C TYR A 227 6.41 -4.91 -10.08
N PRO A 228 6.22 -4.56 -11.37
CA PRO A 228 6.87 -3.41 -11.99
C PRO A 228 6.71 -2.13 -11.13
N GLU A 229 7.74 -1.29 -11.08
CA GLU A 229 7.64 0.02 -10.44
C GLU A 229 6.99 1.05 -11.34
N VAL A 230 7.34 1.00 -12.62
CA VAL A 230 6.86 1.90 -13.65
C VAL A 230 6.32 1.04 -14.77
N GLY A 231 5.04 1.19 -15.09
CA GLY A 231 4.33 0.28 -15.96
C GLY A 231 3.13 0.92 -16.64
N VAL A 232 2.50 0.13 -17.49
CA VAL A 232 1.18 0.42 -18.07
C VAL A 232 0.15 -0.56 -17.52
N TYR A 233 -1.09 -0.14 -17.54
CA TYR A 233 -2.23 -0.89 -17.05
C TYR A 233 -3.35 -0.96 -18.07
N HIS A 234 -3.99 -2.11 -18.18
CA HIS A 234 -5.28 -2.24 -18.86
C HIS A 234 -6.06 -3.45 -18.29
N PRO A 235 -7.39 -3.34 -18.07
CA PRO A 235 -8.19 -4.40 -17.45
C PRO A 235 -8.21 -5.72 -18.23
N SER A 236 -7.90 -5.72 -19.53
CA SER A 236 -7.81 -6.96 -20.33
C SER A 236 -6.45 -7.65 -20.28
N LEU A 237 -5.43 -7.02 -19.70
CA LEU A 237 -4.09 -7.60 -19.63
C LEU A 237 -4.01 -8.69 -18.54
N PRO A 238 -3.15 -9.70 -18.73
CA PRO A 238 -2.84 -10.67 -17.68
C PRO A 238 -2.06 -10.01 -16.52
N LYS A 239 -1.75 -10.78 -15.47
CA LYS A 239 -0.89 -10.35 -14.35
C LYS A 239 -1.34 -9.03 -13.69
N LEU A 240 -2.58 -9.02 -13.16
CA LEU A 240 -3.21 -7.84 -12.56
C LEU A 240 -3.42 -6.67 -13.53
N GLY A 241 -3.47 -6.94 -14.83
CA GLY A 241 -3.60 -5.88 -15.83
C GLY A 241 -2.32 -5.09 -16.08
N MET A 242 -1.17 -5.48 -15.50
CA MET A 242 0.08 -4.71 -15.56
C MET A 242 1.05 -5.24 -16.61
N ALA A 243 1.72 -4.32 -17.31
CA ALA A 243 2.88 -4.61 -18.16
C ALA A 243 3.95 -3.52 -18.02
N ASP A 244 5.19 -3.81 -18.43
CA ASP A 244 6.30 -2.86 -18.53
C ASP A 244 6.60 -2.41 -19.97
N ASP A 245 5.80 -2.92 -20.92
CA ASP A 245 5.85 -2.60 -22.34
C ASP A 245 4.55 -1.89 -22.78
N LEU A 246 4.70 -0.73 -23.42
CA LEU A 246 3.59 0.02 -24.02
C LEU A 246 2.90 -0.79 -25.14
N GLY A 247 3.64 -1.66 -25.82
CA GLY A 247 3.14 -2.53 -26.88
C GLY A 247 2.07 -3.52 -26.41
N ALA A 248 1.98 -3.78 -25.10
CA ALA A 248 0.93 -4.63 -24.53
C ALA A 248 -0.46 -3.98 -24.57
N LEU A 249 -0.54 -2.64 -24.55
CA LEU A 249 -1.83 -1.94 -24.54
C LEU A 249 -2.57 -2.08 -25.89
N PRO A 250 -3.92 -2.11 -25.88
CA PRO A 250 -4.70 -2.01 -27.09
C PRO A 250 -4.28 -0.80 -27.95
N ARG A 251 -4.18 -1.01 -29.27
CA ARG A 251 -3.90 0.06 -30.26
C ARG A 251 -5.14 0.67 -30.89
N ALA A 252 -6.31 0.37 -30.34
CA ALA A 252 -7.58 0.89 -30.81
C ALA A 252 -7.75 2.38 -30.45
N GLY A 253 -8.59 3.05 -31.22
CA GLY A 253 -8.93 4.47 -31.06
C GLY A 253 -8.18 5.38 -32.04
N SER A 254 -8.94 6.20 -32.77
CA SER A 254 -8.43 7.17 -33.76
C SER A 254 -8.89 8.60 -33.48
N ALA A 255 -9.67 8.82 -32.42
CA ALA A 255 -10.19 10.14 -32.04
C ALA A 255 -9.20 10.99 -31.22
N GLY A 256 -8.03 10.44 -30.90
CA GLY A 256 -7.02 11.05 -30.04
C GLY A 256 -6.45 10.03 -29.04
N THR A 257 -5.40 10.42 -28.31
CA THR A 257 -4.73 9.61 -27.30
C THR A 257 -4.77 10.31 -25.94
N VAL A 258 -5.33 9.65 -24.93
CA VAL A 258 -5.36 10.16 -23.54
C VAL A 258 -4.36 9.37 -22.69
N GLY A 259 -3.45 10.09 -22.02
CA GLY A 259 -2.60 9.51 -20.98
C GLY A 259 -3.32 9.53 -19.63
N LEU A 260 -3.40 8.38 -18.95
CA LEU A 260 -3.92 8.30 -17.59
C LEU A 260 -2.80 7.99 -16.60
N LEU A 261 -2.75 8.70 -15.47
CA LEU A 261 -1.90 8.33 -14.33
C LEU A 261 -2.74 7.62 -13.27
N LEU A 262 -2.34 6.39 -12.94
CA LEU A 262 -3.00 5.55 -11.94
C LEU A 262 -2.11 5.39 -10.71
N MET A 263 -2.72 5.23 -9.54
CA MET A 263 -1.97 4.90 -8.33
C MET A 263 -1.71 3.39 -8.29
N ARG A 264 -0.43 3.00 -8.30
CA ARG A 264 0.01 1.60 -8.35
C ARG A 264 -0.56 0.74 -7.21
N SER A 265 -0.77 1.31 -6.03
CA SER A 265 -1.25 0.57 -4.87
C SER A 265 -2.68 0.04 -5.05
N TYR A 266 -3.55 0.78 -5.73
CA TYR A 266 -4.90 0.32 -6.12
C TYR A 266 -4.84 -0.87 -7.08
N LEU A 267 -3.93 -0.82 -8.05
CA LEU A 267 -3.74 -1.91 -9.01
C LEU A 267 -3.27 -3.19 -8.32
N LEU A 268 -2.29 -3.08 -7.40
CA LEU A 268 -1.83 -4.21 -6.58
C LEU A 268 -2.96 -4.76 -5.70
N ALA A 269 -3.77 -3.88 -5.12
CA ALA A 269 -4.90 -4.26 -4.29
C ALA A 269 -6.06 -4.89 -5.08
N ARG A 270 -5.98 -4.96 -6.42
CA ARG A 270 -7.09 -5.31 -7.33
C ARG A 270 -8.35 -4.47 -7.06
N ASN A 271 -8.15 -3.24 -6.62
CA ASN A 271 -9.23 -2.31 -6.35
C ASN A 271 -9.28 -1.31 -7.52
N THR A 272 -9.68 -1.79 -8.70
CA THR A 272 -9.52 -1.05 -9.97
C THR A 272 -10.82 -0.71 -10.66
N ALA A 273 -11.99 -1.09 -10.11
CA ALA A 273 -13.25 -0.98 -10.82
C ALA A 273 -13.57 0.45 -11.30
N HIS A 274 -13.22 1.46 -10.50
CA HIS A 274 -13.33 2.87 -10.87
C HIS A 274 -12.37 3.29 -12.00
N TYR A 275 -11.12 2.79 -12.02
CA TYR A 275 -10.20 2.99 -13.14
C TYR A 275 -10.65 2.27 -14.41
N ASP A 276 -11.14 1.03 -14.27
CA ASP A 276 -11.61 0.21 -15.38
C ASP A 276 -12.79 0.86 -16.09
N ALA A 277 -13.69 1.50 -15.32
CA ALA A 277 -14.79 2.27 -15.86
C ALA A 277 -14.32 3.47 -16.68
N VAL A 278 -13.34 4.24 -16.19
CA VAL A 278 -12.78 5.39 -16.93
C VAL A 278 -12.09 4.95 -18.21
N ILE A 279 -11.24 3.91 -18.13
CA ILE A 279 -10.54 3.36 -19.31
C ILE A 279 -11.56 2.95 -20.38
N ARG A 280 -12.55 2.13 -20.00
CA ARG A 280 -13.57 1.64 -20.93
C ARG A 280 -14.45 2.76 -21.49
N ALA A 281 -14.79 3.78 -20.69
CA ALA A 281 -15.59 4.91 -21.15
C ALA A 281 -14.85 5.74 -22.21
N LEU A 282 -13.56 6.00 -22.01
CA LEU A 282 -12.72 6.69 -23.00
C LEU A 282 -12.56 5.85 -24.28
N GLU A 283 -12.29 4.56 -24.15
CA GLU A 283 -12.18 3.65 -25.30
C GLU A 283 -13.49 3.54 -26.10
N ALA A 284 -14.63 3.51 -25.43
CA ALA A 284 -15.96 3.48 -26.07
C ALA A 284 -16.23 4.74 -26.90
N ARG A 285 -15.58 5.87 -26.59
CA ARG A 285 -15.62 7.12 -27.38
C ARG A 285 -14.60 7.14 -28.53
N GLY A 286 -13.89 6.03 -28.75
CA GLY A 286 -12.90 5.91 -29.82
C GLY A 286 -11.56 6.57 -29.52
N LEU A 287 -11.27 6.88 -28.25
CA LEU A 287 -9.96 7.37 -27.81
C LEU A 287 -9.01 6.19 -27.56
N ARG A 288 -7.73 6.39 -27.86
CA ARG A 288 -6.65 5.50 -27.43
C ARG A 288 -6.28 5.86 -25.99
N VAL A 289 -6.27 4.88 -25.08
CA VAL A 289 -5.91 5.11 -23.68
C VAL A 289 -4.52 4.55 -23.39
N ILE A 290 -3.64 5.38 -22.84
CA ILE A 290 -2.35 4.96 -22.25
C ILE A 290 -2.45 5.13 -20.74
N ALA A 291 -2.94 4.10 -20.05
CA ALA A 291 -2.96 4.09 -18.59
C ALA A 291 -1.58 3.66 -18.06
N ALA A 292 -0.91 4.55 -17.33
CA ALA A 292 0.41 4.34 -16.78
C ALA A 292 0.44 4.53 -15.27
N PHE A 293 1.40 3.90 -14.61
CA PHE A 293 1.63 4.05 -13.17
C PHE A 293 3.12 4.12 -12.87
N ALA A 294 3.44 4.74 -11.73
CA ALA A 294 4.77 4.77 -11.14
C ALA A 294 4.71 4.33 -9.67
N PHE A 295 5.87 4.07 -9.08
CA PHE A 295 5.99 3.74 -7.68
C PHE A 295 5.94 5.02 -6.83
N GLY A 296 5.14 5.01 -5.77
CA GLY A 296 4.97 6.17 -4.90
C GLY A 296 4.06 7.24 -5.52
N LEU A 297 4.34 8.50 -5.21
CA LEU A 297 3.53 9.66 -5.61
C LEU A 297 4.34 10.61 -6.52
N ASP A 298 5.16 10.05 -7.41
CA ASP A 298 5.88 10.80 -8.44
C ASP A 298 5.48 10.26 -9.81
N GLY A 299 4.70 11.03 -10.57
CA GLY A 299 4.20 10.64 -11.89
C GLY A 299 5.22 10.76 -13.02
N ARG A 300 6.34 11.45 -12.81
CA ARG A 300 7.32 11.74 -13.88
C ARG A 300 7.90 10.50 -14.54
N PRO A 301 8.29 9.42 -13.81
CA PRO A 301 8.80 8.21 -14.45
C PRO A 301 7.81 7.58 -15.44
N ALA A 302 6.51 7.64 -15.16
CA ALA A 302 5.47 7.16 -16.06
C ALA A 302 5.30 8.08 -17.28
N ILE A 303 5.32 9.41 -17.07
CA ILE A 303 5.28 10.41 -18.15
C ILE A 303 6.45 10.21 -19.11
N ASP A 304 7.67 10.22 -18.59
CA ASP A 304 8.89 10.14 -19.39
C ASP A 304 8.98 8.85 -20.18
N ARG A 305 8.49 7.73 -19.61
CA ARG A 305 8.59 6.41 -20.24
C ARG A 305 7.47 6.13 -21.25
N TYR A 306 6.25 6.59 -21.00
CA TYR A 306 5.07 6.12 -21.77
C TYR A 306 4.33 7.23 -22.51
N PHE A 307 4.47 8.50 -22.11
CA PHE A 307 3.79 9.61 -22.78
C PHE A 307 4.70 10.39 -23.73
N ARG A 308 5.99 10.05 -23.78
CA ARG A 308 6.95 10.53 -24.77
C ARG A 308 7.36 9.44 -25.72
N ASP A 309 7.76 9.82 -26.92
CA ASP A 309 8.38 8.93 -27.88
C ASP A 309 9.90 8.79 -27.72
N ALA A 310 10.49 7.93 -28.56
CA ALA A 310 11.92 7.70 -28.51
C ALA A 310 12.75 8.95 -28.87
N GLY A 311 12.13 9.92 -29.56
CA GLY A 311 12.70 11.23 -29.87
C GLY A 311 12.37 12.30 -28.82
N GLY A 312 11.62 11.97 -27.76
CA GLY A 312 11.21 12.89 -26.70
C GLY A 312 9.93 13.69 -26.99
N ALA A 313 9.30 13.50 -28.16
CA ALA A 313 8.07 14.19 -28.52
C ALA A 313 6.86 13.61 -27.77
N THR A 314 5.90 14.47 -27.44
CA THR A 314 4.67 14.07 -26.74
C THR A 314 3.81 13.16 -27.60
N ARG A 315 3.33 12.03 -27.04
CA ARG A 315 2.49 11.02 -27.70
C ARG A 315 1.00 11.11 -27.38
N ILE A 316 0.64 11.93 -26.40
CA ILE A 316 -0.74 12.04 -25.89
C ILE A 316 -1.28 13.44 -26.21
N ASP A 317 -2.60 13.57 -26.30
CA ASP A 317 -3.28 14.83 -26.56
C ASP A 317 -3.80 15.49 -25.27
N ALA A 318 -3.98 14.69 -24.20
CA ALA A 318 -4.36 15.16 -22.87
C ALA A 318 -3.84 14.21 -21.79
N LEU A 319 -3.51 14.76 -20.62
CA LEU A 319 -3.11 14.02 -19.43
C LEU A 319 -4.22 14.10 -18.37
N VAL A 320 -4.70 12.95 -17.91
CA VAL A 320 -5.65 12.85 -16.80
C VAL A 320 -5.00 12.10 -15.64
N SER A 321 -4.79 12.77 -14.51
CA SER A 321 -4.42 12.11 -13.27
C SER A 321 -5.64 11.55 -12.58
N LEU A 322 -5.65 10.24 -12.31
CA LEU A 322 -6.63 9.55 -11.48
C LEU A 322 -6.05 9.17 -10.11
N THR A 323 -4.91 9.76 -9.73
CA THR A 323 -4.24 9.47 -8.45
C THR A 323 -4.94 10.14 -7.27
N GLY A 324 -5.71 11.22 -7.51
CA GLY A 324 -6.32 12.03 -6.47
C GLY A 324 -5.32 12.90 -5.69
N PHE A 325 -4.05 12.99 -6.12
CA PHE A 325 -3.00 13.77 -5.47
C PHE A 325 -2.22 14.60 -6.50
N SER A 326 -1.29 15.42 -6.00
CA SER A 326 -0.32 16.14 -6.82
C SER A 326 0.45 15.20 -7.75
N LEU A 327 0.90 15.74 -8.88
CA LEU A 327 1.73 15.00 -9.84
C LEU A 327 3.08 14.58 -9.24
N VAL A 328 3.68 15.44 -8.42
CA VAL A 328 4.97 15.19 -7.76
C VAL A 328 4.84 15.49 -6.28
N GLY A 329 4.60 14.43 -5.51
CA GLY A 329 4.45 14.49 -4.07
C GLY A 329 3.09 13.99 -3.58
N GLY A 330 2.98 13.87 -2.26
CA GLY A 330 1.78 13.44 -1.56
C GLY A 330 1.32 14.43 -0.48
N PRO A 331 0.36 14.03 0.37
CA PRO A 331 -0.21 14.89 1.41
C PRO A 331 0.83 15.52 2.35
N ALA A 332 1.93 14.83 2.62
CA ALA A 332 2.99 15.27 3.52
C ALA A 332 4.11 16.08 2.83
N TYR A 333 4.14 16.12 1.49
CA TYR A 333 5.18 16.80 0.71
C TYR A 333 4.73 16.98 -0.74
N ASN A 334 4.63 18.21 -1.22
CA ASN A 334 4.34 18.55 -2.62
C ASN A 334 5.50 19.35 -3.22
N ASP A 335 5.90 19.00 -4.45
CA ASP A 335 6.89 19.73 -5.25
C ASP A 335 6.22 20.27 -6.53
N ALA A 336 5.42 21.32 -6.34
CA ALA A 336 4.69 21.97 -7.44
C ALA A 336 5.64 22.48 -8.53
N SER A 337 6.85 22.95 -8.20
CA SER A 337 7.82 23.42 -9.21
C SER A 337 8.30 22.30 -10.12
N ALA A 338 8.59 21.11 -9.56
CA ALA A 338 8.91 19.93 -10.36
C ALA A 338 7.72 19.46 -11.21
N ALA A 339 6.51 19.51 -10.66
CA ALA A 339 5.29 19.17 -11.39
C ALA A 339 5.07 20.11 -12.59
N GLN A 340 5.14 21.42 -12.36
CA GLN A 340 5.01 22.46 -13.40
C GLN A 340 6.06 22.27 -14.51
N ALA A 341 7.32 22.00 -14.16
CA ALA A 341 8.36 21.76 -15.15
C ALA A 341 8.07 20.52 -16.03
N ALA A 342 7.60 19.43 -15.42
CA ALA A 342 7.22 18.22 -16.14
C ALA A 342 6.01 18.45 -17.05
N LEU A 343 4.99 19.15 -16.57
CA LEU A 343 3.76 19.47 -17.31
C LEU A 343 4.04 20.44 -18.46
N ALA A 344 4.82 21.51 -18.23
CA ALA A 344 5.22 22.46 -19.26
C ALA A 344 6.07 21.79 -20.36
N SER A 345 6.86 20.79 -20.00
CA SER A 345 7.62 20.02 -20.98
C SER A 345 6.76 19.02 -21.77
N LEU A 346 5.62 18.58 -21.22
CA LEU A 346 4.68 17.69 -21.90
C LEU A 346 3.73 18.47 -22.82
N ASP A 347 3.37 19.69 -22.41
CA ASP A 347 2.61 20.71 -23.15
C ASP A 347 1.25 20.24 -23.68
N VAL A 348 0.46 19.62 -22.79
CA VAL A 348 -0.91 19.16 -23.07
C VAL A 348 -1.85 19.54 -21.91
N PRO A 349 -3.17 19.61 -22.14
CA PRO A 349 -4.14 19.82 -21.06
C PRO A 349 -3.96 18.80 -19.93
N TYR A 350 -3.88 19.30 -18.70
CA TYR A 350 -3.74 18.49 -17.49
C TYR A 350 -4.98 18.56 -16.62
N LEU A 351 -5.60 17.40 -16.42
CA LEU A 351 -6.81 17.22 -15.63
C LEU A 351 -6.49 16.39 -14.38
N SER A 352 -6.98 16.80 -13.21
CA SER A 352 -6.84 16.02 -11.98
C SER A 352 -8.21 15.61 -11.44
N MET A 353 -8.45 14.30 -11.44
CA MET A 353 -9.71 13.68 -11.04
C MET A 353 -9.58 13.07 -9.64
N GLN A 354 -10.61 13.23 -8.83
CA GLN A 354 -10.60 12.80 -7.43
C GLN A 354 -11.26 11.43 -7.27
N THR A 355 -10.53 10.50 -6.65
CA THR A 355 -11.14 9.33 -6.00
C THR A 355 -11.35 9.67 -4.52
N LEU A 356 -12.51 9.31 -3.97
CA LEU A 356 -12.82 9.61 -2.57
C LEU A 356 -12.04 8.67 -1.65
N GLU A 357 -11.05 9.24 -0.93
CA GLU A 357 -10.16 8.51 -0.02
C GLU A 357 -10.59 8.58 1.45
N PHE A 358 -11.21 9.69 1.86
CA PHE A 358 -11.51 9.99 3.26
C PHE A 358 -13.01 10.09 3.57
N GLN A 359 -13.85 9.84 2.57
CA GLN A 359 -15.29 9.70 2.69
C GLN A 359 -15.77 8.67 1.67
N SER A 360 -16.90 8.03 1.94
CA SER A 360 -17.53 7.12 1.00
C SER A 360 -18.28 7.88 -0.12
N VAL A 361 -18.71 7.14 -1.14
CA VAL A 361 -19.57 7.70 -2.20
C VAL A 361 -20.91 8.18 -1.63
N GLY A 362 -21.53 7.44 -0.69
CA GLY A 362 -22.78 7.89 -0.07
C GLY A 362 -22.60 9.12 0.80
N GLU A 363 -21.56 9.16 1.65
CA GLU A 363 -21.23 10.36 2.44
C GLU A 363 -21.02 11.58 1.55
N TRP A 364 -20.33 11.42 0.41
CA TRP A 364 -20.16 12.49 -0.58
C TRP A 364 -21.46 12.94 -1.23
N GLN A 365 -22.37 12.01 -1.54
CA GLN A 365 -23.66 12.31 -2.18
C GLN A 365 -24.62 13.02 -1.22
N GLU A 366 -24.55 12.71 0.06
CA GLU A 366 -25.39 13.30 1.10
C GLU A 366 -24.84 14.64 1.63
N ASP A 367 -23.53 14.88 1.55
CA ASP A 367 -22.92 16.14 1.97
C ASP A 367 -23.11 17.25 0.94
N VAL A 368 -23.91 18.27 1.29
CA VAL A 368 -24.16 19.47 0.47
C VAL A 368 -22.88 20.22 0.10
N ARG A 369 -21.80 20.09 0.89
CA ARG A 369 -20.48 20.68 0.60
C ARG A 369 -19.71 19.90 -0.46
N GLY A 370 -20.09 18.65 -0.73
CA GLY A 370 -19.37 17.72 -1.59
C GLY A 370 -18.13 17.15 -0.88
N LEU A 371 -16.94 17.61 -1.25
CA LEU A 371 -15.70 17.14 -0.60
C LEU A 371 -15.60 17.70 0.81
N ASN A 372 -15.24 16.85 1.79
CA ASN A 372 -14.87 17.34 3.11
C ASN A 372 -13.63 18.28 3.03
N PRO A 373 -13.42 19.16 4.02
CA PRO A 373 -12.33 20.15 3.96
C PRO A 373 -10.93 19.56 3.77
N LEU A 374 -10.66 18.39 4.35
CA LEU A 374 -9.39 17.70 4.20
C LEU A 374 -9.18 17.23 2.76
N GLN A 375 -10.20 16.62 2.15
CA GLN A 375 -10.16 16.20 0.75
C GLN A 375 -10.07 17.36 -0.21
N ALA A 376 -10.83 18.44 0.01
CA ALA A 376 -10.74 19.62 -0.82
C ALA A 376 -9.32 20.22 -0.82
N ALA A 377 -8.67 20.29 0.35
CA ALA A 377 -7.30 20.76 0.45
C ALA A 377 -6.32 19.83 -0.29
N LEU A 378 -6.39 18.51 -0.05
CA LEU A 378 -5.42 17.54 -0.57
C LEU A 378 -5.60 17.22 -2.05
N GLN A 379 -6.84 17.13 -2.53
CA GLN A 379 -7.18 16.59 -3.84
C GLN A 379 -7.60 17.66 -4.86
N VAL A 380 -7.81 18.91 -4.41
CA VAL A 380 -8.14 20.05 -5.28
C VAL A 380 -7.10 21.17 -5.13
N ALA A 381 -7.00 21.79 -3.95
CA ALA A 381 -6.17 22.98 -3.77
C ALA A 381 -4.67 22.72 -3.99
N ILE A 382 -4.14 21.58 -3.54
CA ILE A 382 -2.73 21.22 -3.78
C ILE A 382 -2.48 20.94 -5.29
N PRO A 383 -3.26 20.07 -5.98
CA PRO A 383 -3.10 19.88 -7.43
C PRO A 383 -3.27 21.14 -8.27
N GLU A 384 -4.08 22.12 -7.85
CA GLU A 384 -4.17 23.42 -8.55
C GLU A 384 -2.82 24.14 -8.59
N LEU A 385 -1.95 23.98 -7.58
CA LEU A 385 -0.59 24.53 -7.58
C LEU A 385 0.30 23.91 -8.65
N ASP A 386 0.05 22.65 -9.03
CA ASP A 386 0.75 22.00 -10.14
C ASP A 386 0.32 22.55 -11.51
N GLY A 387 -0.83 23.23 -11.58
CA GLY A 387 -1.50 23.63 -12.82
C GLY A 387 -2.62 22.68 -13.25
N ALA A 388 -3.14 21.84 -12.34
CA ALA A 388 -4.27 20.97 -12.63
C ALA A 388 -5.55 21.75 -12.92
N THR A 389 -6.37 21.19 -13.81
CA THR A 389 -7.69 21.74 -14.15
C THR A 389 -8.79 20.68 -14.04
N GLY A 390 -10.05 21.12 -14.13
CA GLY A 390 -11.22 20.26 -14.23
C GLY A 390 -11.39 19.26 -13.07
N PRO A 391 -11.35 19.70 -11.79
CA PRO A 391 -11.58 18.80 -10.68
C PRO A 391 -12.96 18.14 -10.79
N LEU A 392 -12.99 16.81 -10.73
CA LEU A 392 -14.19 15.99 -10.78
C LEU A 392 -13.98 14.71 -9.97
N VAL A 393 -14.94 14.41 -9.10
CA VAL A 393 -15.00 13.11 -8.43
C VAL A 393 -15.45 12.05 -9.43
N PHE A 394 -14.68 10.98 -9.63
CA PHE A 394 -15.03 9.91 -10.58
C PHE A 394 -15.30 8.55 -9.92
N GLY A 395 -14.93 8.40 -8.65
CA GLY A 395 -15.07 7.14 -7.92
C GLY A 395 -14.75 7.30 -6.45
N GLY A 396 -14.99 6.25 -5.69
CA GLY A 396 -14.74 6.23 -4.26
C GLY A 396 -15.17 4.93 -3.62
N ARG A 397 -14.89 4.78 -2.33
CA ARG A 397 -15.33 3.61 -1.56
C ARG A 397 -16.85 3.55 -1.47
N CYS A 398 -17.43 2.37 -1.65
CA CYS A 398 -18.84 2.13 -1.35
C CYS A 398 -19.11 2.19 0.16
N ASP A 399 -20.32 2.60 0.55
CA ASP A 399 -20.81 2.46 1.92
C ASP A 399 -20.88 0.97 2.29
N GLY A 400 -20.16 0.59 3.35
CA GLY A 400 -20.15 -0.79 3.80
C GLY A 400 -21.43 -1.12 4.56
N ALA A 401 -22.33 -1.91 3.96
CA ALA A 401 -23.19 -2.76 4.78
C ALA A 401 -22.31 -3.81 5.47
N ALA A 402 -22.53 -4.06 6.77
CA ALA A 402 -21.77 -5.04 7.53
C ALA A 402 -21.80 -6.42 6.83
N GLY A 403 -20.68 -6.83 6.22
CA GLY A 403 -20.50 -8.13 5.56
C GLY A 403 -20.24 -8.10 4.04
N THR A 404 -20.28 -6.96 3.37
CA THR A 404 -19.93 -6.84 1.93
C THR A 404 -18.72 -5.91 1.73
N ASP A 405 -17.70 -6.37 0.98
CA ASP A 405 -16.47 -5.68 0.51
C ASP A 405 -16.21 -4.25 1.03
N ALA A 406 -16.09 -4.10 2.35
CA ALA A 406 -15.76 -2.84 2.98
C ALA A 406 -14.37 -2.38 2.48
N GLY A 407 -14.35 -1.31 1.70
CA GLY A 407 -13.13 -0.75 1.10
C GLY A 407 -12.93 -1.05 -0.40
N ALA A 408 -13.91 -1.63 -1.11
CA ALA A 408 -13.89 -1.64 -2.57
C ALA A 408 -14.29 -0.27 -3.12
N SER A 409 -13.54 0.22 -4.11
CA SER A 409 -13.79 1.49 -4.78
C SER A 409 -14.59 1.27 -6.06
N ALA A 410 -15.73 1.95 -6.15
CA ALA A 410 -16.64 1.89 -7.29
C ALA A 410 -16.61 3.21 -8.08
N PRO A 411 -16.90 3.15 -9.39
CA PRO A 411 -17.10 4.35 -10.20
C PRO A 411 -18.38 5.08 -9.82
N VAL A 412 -18.37 6.41 -9.91
CA VAL A 412 -19.60 7.22 -9.98
C VAL A 412 -19.96 7.37 -11.46
N ALA A 413 -20.91 6.55 -11.93
CA ALA A 413 -21.16 6.36 -13.38
C ALA A 413 -21.39 7.66 -14.15
N GLU A 414 -22.24 8.56 -13.65
CA GLU A 414 -22.51 9.87 -14.28
C GLU A 414 -21.25 10.74 -14.40
N ARG A 415 -20.33 10.64 -13.43
CA ARG A 415 -19.09 11.40 -13.43
C ARG A 415 -18.05 10.80 -14.37
N VAL A 416 -18.00 9.48 -14.48
CA VAL A 416 -17.20 8.79 -15.50
C VAL A 416 -17.71 9.13 -16.91
N GLU A 417 -19.02 9.32 -17.09
CA GLU A 417 -19.60 9.75 -18.37
C GLU A 417 -19.33 11.24 -18.68
N ARG A 418 -19.19 12.07 -17.64
CA ARG A 418 -18.85 13.48 -17.81
C ARG A 418 -17.38 13.70 -18.18
N LEU A 419 -16.48 12.85 -17.67
CA LEU A 419 -15.09 12.75 -18.09
C LEU A 419 -15.00 12.17 -19.50
#